data_AF-A0A2N2PT58-F1
#
_entry.id   AF-A0A2N2PT58-F1
#
_cell.length_a   1.000
_cell.length_b   1.000
_cell.length_c   1.000
_cell.angle_alpha   90.00
_cell.angle_beta   90.00
_cell.angle_gamma   90.00
#
_symmetry.space_group_name_H-M   'P 1'
#
loop_
_entity.id
_entity.type
_entity.pdbx_description
1 polymer ?
#
loop_
_entity_poly.entity_id
_entity_poly.type
_entity_poly.pdbx_seq_one_letter_code
_entity_poly.pdbx_strand_id
1 'polypeptide(L)'
;GYLLKEEAPGVIVAAVRGAMHGETHFSPSVAAQIAAWARGELPGGLTERELEVLQWAAGGLSNKEIAHELDIKERTVEFHVGHILEKLGMRSRVEAALWAKEQGIVP
;
A
#
# COMPACT_ATOMS: atom_id res chain seq x y z
N GLY A 1 -5.02 25.34 -2.85
CA GLY A 1 -5.92 25.83 -1.78
C GLY A 1 -6.95 24.77 -1.51
N TYR A 2 -7.16 24.50 -0.22
CA TYR A 2 -8.19 23.68 0.44
C TYR A 2 -8.18 22.15 0.27
N LEU A 3 -7.90 21.52 1.42
CA LEU A 3 -8.33 20.20 1.87
C LEU A 3 -9.85 20.03 1.75
N LEU A 4 -10.28 18.79 1.48
CA LEU A 4 -11.44 18.04 1.98
C LEU A 4 -11.41 16.69 1.20
N LYS A 5 -11.83 15.52 1.65
CA LYS A 5 -12.14 14.89 2.94
C LYS A 5 -12.71 13.52 2.52
N GLU A 6 -12.25 12.45 3.16
CA GLU A 6 -12.83 11.09 3.14
C GLU A 6 -12.71 10.26 1.83
N GLU A 7 -12.55 8.95 2.04
CA GLU A 7 -12.69 7.82 1.09
C GLU A 7 -11.42 7.25 0.41
N ALA A 8 -10.96 6.13 0.98
CA ALA A 8 -10.50 4.95 0.22
C ALA A 8 -11.44 4.65 -0.96
N PRO A 9 -11.07 4.02 -2.10
CA PRO A 9 -9.80 3.52 -2.62
C PRO A 9 -9.46 4.27 -3.94
N GLY A 10 -9.23 5.59 -3.83
CA GLY A 10 -9.17 6.49 -5.00
C GLY A 10 -7.81 6.63 -5.67
N VAL A 11 -6.72 6.16 -5.05
CA VAL A 11 -5.34 6.39 -5.54
C VAL A 11 -5.10 5.68 -6.88
N ILE A 12 -5.73 4.52 -7.10
CA ILE A 12 -5.58 3.74 -8.34
C ILE A 12 -6.39 4.34 -9.48
N VAL A 13 -7.58 4.89 -9.21
CA VAL A 13 -8.41 5.55 -10.25
C VAL A 13 -7.80 6.89 -10.69
N ALA A 14 -7.14 7.63 -9.80
CA ALA A 14 -6.46 8.88 -10.15
C ALA A 14 -5.24 8.63 -11.06
N ALA A 15 -4.45 7.58 -10.78
CA ALA A 15 -3.32 7.18 -11.63
C ALA A 15 -3.76 6.70 -13.02
N VAL A 16 -4.84 5.91 -13.11
CA VAL A 16 -5.42 5.46 -14.38
C VAL A 16 -6.00 6.63 -15.19
N ARG A 17 -6.63 7.61 -14.53
CA ARG A 17 -7.22 8.79 -15.21
C ARG A 17 -6.15 9.78 -15.72
N GLY A 18 -4.99 9.84 -15.06
CA GLY A 18 -3.83 10.62 -15.51
C GLY A 18 -3.15 10.05 -16.76
N ALA A 19 -3.02 8.72 -16.84
CA ALA A 19 -2.38 8.04 -17.98
C ALA A 19 -3.15 8.19 -19.31
N MET A 20 -4.46 8.48 -19.25
CA MET A 20 -5.28 8.67 -20.45
C MET A 20 -5.06 10.01 -21.17
N HIS A 21 -4.30 10.94 -20.60
CA HIS A 21 -4.03 12.26 -21.22
C HIS A 21 -2.69 12.35 -21.98
N GLY A 22 -1.98 11.23 -22.17
CA GLY A 22 -0.90 11.14 -23.17
C GLY A 22 0.44 11.77 -22.78
N GLU A 23 0.64 12.19 -21.53
CA GLU A 23 1.93 12.71 -21.08
C GLU A 23 2.28 12.15 -19.70
N THR A 24 3.11 11.12 -19.63
CA THR A 24 4.14 10.96 -18.58
C THR A 24 5.04 9.75 -18.86
N HIS A 25 6.34 10.01 -18.96
CA HIS A 25 7.39 9.00 -19.00
C HIS A 25 7.44 8.26 -17.65
N PHE A 26 6.73 7.16 -17.51
CA PHE A 26 6.94 6.25 -16.39
C PHE A 26 8.19 5.43 -16.63
N SER A 27 9.01 5.22 -15.58
CA SER A 27 10.11 4.26 -15.67
C SER A 27 9.54 2.85 -15.94
N PRO A 28 10.27 1.98 -16.65
CA PRO A 28 9.82 0.61 -16.93
C PRO A 28 9.39 -0.18 -15.68
N SER A 29 10.00 0.12 -14.53
CA SER A 29 9.64 -0.46 -13.23
C SER A 29 8.23 -0.07 -12.76
N VAL A 30 7.86 1.21 -12.90
CA VAL A 30 6.55 1.72 -12.51
C VAL A 30 5.46 1.18 -13.45
N ALA A 31 5.74 1.11 -14.76
CA ALA A 31 4.83 0.51 -15.72
C ALA A 31 4.58 -0.99 -15.45
N ALA A 32 5.63 -1.74 -15.09
CA ALA A 32 5.52 -3.16 -14.72
C ALA A 32 4.72 -3.37 -13.42
N GLN A 33 4.89 -2.48 -12.45
CA GLN A 33 4.16 -2.51 -11.18
C GLN A 33 2.66 -2.22 -11.38
N ILE A 34 2.32 -1.22 -12.21
CA ILE A 34 0.94 -0.94 -12.62
C ILE A 34 0.32 -2.14 -13.36
N ALA A 35 1.07 -2.78 -14.27
CA ALA A 35 0.60 -3.96 -14.98
C ALA A 35 0.39 -5.18 -14.07
N ALA A 36 1.23 -5.37 -13.04
CA ALA A 36 1.08 -6.43 -12.04
C ALA A 36 -0.15 -6.21 -11.16
N TRP A 37 -0.40 -4.96 -10.75
CA TRP A 37 -1.60 -4.57 -10.02
C TRP A 37 -2.87 -4.79 -10.85
N ALA A 38 -2.85 -4.44 -12.14
CA ALA A 38 -3.96 -4.69 -13.06
C ALA A 38 -4.26 -6.19 -13.28
N ARG A 39 -3.29 -7.07 -13.02
CA ARG A 39 -3.47 -8.53 -13.03
C ARG A 39 -3.86 -9.12 -11.67
N GLY A 40 -3.96 -8.30 -10.62
CA GLY A 40 -4.23 -8.75 -9.26
C GLY A 40 -3.04 -9.47 -8.58
N GLU A 41 -1.85 -9.39 -9.16
CA GLU A 41 -0.63 -10.01 -8.64
C GLU A 41 0.10 -9.03 -7.72
N LEU A 42 -0.45 -8.81 -6.53
CA LEU A 42 0.22 -8.02 -5.51
C LEU A 42 1.34 -8.84 -4.85
N PRO A 43 2.48 -8.21 -4.48
CA PRO A 43 3.59 -8.89 -3.82
C PRO A 43 3.12 -9.68 -2.61
N GLY A 44 3.54 -10.95 -2.51
CA GLY A 44 3.24 -11.80 -1.35
C GLY A 44 1.76 -12.19 -1.17
N GLY A 45 0.92 -12.07 -2.21
CA GLY A 45 -0.51 -12.41 -2.10
C GLY A 45 -1.32 -11.46 -1.22
N LEU A 46 -0.79 -10.25 -0.99
CA LEU A 46 -1.45 -9.20 -0.24
C LEU A 46 -2.65 -8.65 -1.01
N THR A 47 -3.63 -8.12 -0.30
CA THR A 47 -4.70 -7.28 -0.86
C THR A 47 -4.23 -5.84 -0.96
N GLU A 48 -4.96 -5.00 -1.71
CA GLU A 48 -4.65 -3.57 -1.81
C GLU A 48 -4.58 -2.90 -0.44
N ARG A 49 -5.53 -3.21 0.45
CA ARG A 49 -5.58 -2.64 1.80
C ARG A 49 -4.42 -3.11 2.68
N GLU A 50 -4.03 -4.38 2.56
CA GLU A 50 -2.86 -4.90 3.28
C GLU A 50 -1.56 -4.27 2.76
N LEU A 51 -1.46 -4.02 1.46
CA LEU A 51 -0.32 -3.33 0.88
C LEU A 51 -0.23 -1.87 1.36
N GLU A 52 -1.34 -1.14 1.46
CA GLU A 52 -1.38 0.20 2.05
C GLU A 52 -0.89 0.20 3.51
N VAL A 53 -1.40 -0.72 4.33
CA VAL A 53 -0.96 -0.85 5.73
C VAL A 53 0.53 -1.17 5.82
N LEU A 54 1.04 -2.04 4.93
CA LEU A 54 2.45 -2.40 4.87
C LEU A 54 3.35 -1.22 4.46
N GLN A 55 2.91 -0.39 3.52
CA GLN A 55 3.63 0.84 3.10
C GLN A 55 3.87 1.78 4.29
N TRP A 56 2.80 2.10 5.03
CA TRP A 56 2.91 2.97 6.20
C TRP A 56 3.74 2.34 7.32
N ALA A 57 3.59 1.04 7.54
CA ALA A 57 4.41 0.31 8.52
C ALA A 57 5.89 0.31 8.14
N ALA A 58 6.23 0.18 6.85
CA ALA A 58 7.59 0.30 6.33
C ALA A 58 8.16 1.73 6.46
N GLY A 59 7.29 2.73 6.41
CA GLY A 59 7.55 4.13 6.75
C GLY A 59 7.80 4.39 8.24
N GLY A 60 7.56 3.41 9.11
CA GLY A 60 7.80 3.51 10.56
C GLY A 60 6.60 3.96 11.38
N LEU A 61 5.41 4.09 10.79
CA LEU A 61 4.22 4.53 11.51
C LEU A 61 3.70 3.45 12.48
N SER A 62 3.25 3.89 13.65
CA SER A 62 2.52 3.06 14.61
C SER A 62 1.13 2.66 14.10
N ASN A 63 0.52 1.60 14.66
CA ASN A 63 -0.83 1.19 14.26
C ASN A 63 -1.85 2.32 14.44
N LYS A 64 -1.68 3.15 15.47
CA LYS A 64 -2.51 4.33 15.73
C LYS A 64 -2.36 5.40 14.66
N GLU A 65 -1.15 5.68 14.20
CA GLU A 65 -0.90 6.63 13.10
C GLU A 65 -1.44 6.09 11.79
N ILE A 66 -1.22 4.81 11.49
CA ILE A 66 -1.81 4.16 10.30
C ILE A 66 -3.33 4.21 10.33
N ALA A 67 -3.93 3.98 11.50
CA ALA A 67 -5.38 4.04 11.68
C ALA A 67 -5.91 5.44 11.40
N HIS A 68 -5.18 6.48 11.80
CA HIS A 68 -5.49 7.86 11.49
C HIS A 68 -5.36 8.16 9.99
N GLU A 69 -4.24 7.77 9.35
CA GLU A 69 -4.03 8.01 7.91
C GLU A 69 -5.06 7.28 7.03
N LEU A 70 -5.53 6.12 7.47
CA LEU A 70 -6.46 5.27 6.72
C LEU A 70 -7.94 5.44 7.14
N ASP A 71 -8.22 6.35 8.09
CA ASP A 71 -9.52 6.59 8.72
C ASP A 71 -10.26 5.30 9.17
N ILE A 72 -9.55 4.46 9.92
CA ILE A 72 -10.08 3.22 10.49
C ILE A 72 -9.71 3.08 11.96
N LYS A 73 -10.24 2.04 12.61
CA LYS A 73 -9.87 1.73 14.00
C LYS A 73 -8.49 1.09 14.07
N GLU A 74 -7.72 1.41 15.12
CA GLU A 74 -6.42 0.80 15.40
C GLU A 74 -6.48 -0.74 15.42
N ARG A 75 -7.52 -1.31 16.01
CA ARG A 75 -7.77 -2.76 16.01
C ARG A 75 -7.89 -3.34 14.59
N THR A 76 -8.44 -2.59 13.64
CA THR A 76 -8.52 -3.01 12.23
C THR A 76 -7.13 -3.06 11.60
N VAL A 77 -6.26 -2.10 11.93
CA VAL A 77 -4.85 -2.13 11.50
C VAL A 77 -4.12 -3.34 12.09
N GLU A 78 -4.33 -3.65 13.37
CA GLU A 78 -3.76 -4.86 14.00
C GLU A 78 -4.15 -6.14 13.26
N PHE A 79 -5.42 -6.27 12.85
CA PHE A 79 -5.88 -7.40 12.04
C PHE A 79 -5.18 -7.46 10.68
N HIS A 80 -5.07 -6.32 9.97
CA HIS A 80 -4.34 -6.28 8.70
C HIS A 80 -2.87 -6.66 8.87
N VAL A 81 -2.19 -6.16 9.90
CA VAL A 81 -0.80 -6.54 10.20
C VAL A 81 -0.70 -8.03 10.48
N GLY A 82 -1.63 -8.62 11.24
CA GLY A 82 -1.67 -10.06 11.46
C GLY A 82 -1.78 -10.87 10.17
N HIS A 83 -2.70 -10.49 9.29
CA HIS A 83 -2.88 -11.16 8.00
C HIS A 83 -1.68 -10.99 7.06
N ILE A 84 -1.05 -9.80 7.05
CA ILE A 84 0.18 -9.56 6.30
C ILE A 84 1.27 -10.53 6.75
N LEU A 85 1.50 -10.64 8.07
CA LEU A 85 2.49 -11.54 8.62
C LEU A 85 2.21 -13.00 8.27
N GLU A 86 0.95 -13.43 8.35
CA GLU A 86 0.53 -14.77 7.96
C GLU A 86 0.80 -15.05 6.47
N LYS A 87 0.39 -14.14 5.59
CA LYS A 87 0.58 -14.27 4.13
C LYS A 87 2.04 -14.27 3.72
N LEU A 88 2.86 -13.45 4.37
CA LEU A 88 4.30 -13.35 4.09
C LEU A 88 5.12 -14.41 4.84
N GLY A 89 4.51 -15.18 5.74
CA GLY A 89 5.21 -16.16 6.57
C GLY A 89 6.20 -15.54 7.58
N MET A 90 5.93 -14.31 8.01
CA MET A 90 6.81 -13.50 8.86
C MET A 90 6.32 -13.49 10.31
N ARG A 91 7.25 -13.27 11.24
CA ARG A 91 6.97 -13.36 12.68
C ARG A 91 6.89 -12.00 13.34
N SER A 92 7.38 -10.96 12.67
CA SER A 92 7.40 -9.62 13.23
C SER A 92 7.11 -8.54 12.19
N ARG A 93 6.49 -7.45 12.64
CA ARG A 93 6.31 -6.22 11.85
C ARG A 93 7.63 -5.70 11.27
N VAL A 94 8.74 -5.86 11.99
CA VAL A 94 10.06 -5.42 11.54
C VAL A 94 10.53 -6.22 10.32
N GLU A 95 10.34 -7.55 10.33
CA GLU A 95 10.61 -8.39 9.17
C GLU A 95 9.77 -7.97 7.96
N ALA A 96 8.47 -7.73 8.17
CA ALA A 96 7.58 -7.27 7.10
C ALA A 96 7.98 -5.89 6.55
N ALA A 97 8.36 -4.95 7.42
CA ALA A 97 8.83 -3.63 7.01
C ALA A 97 10.16 -3.70 6.23
N LEU A 98 11.07 -4.60 6.59
CA LEU A 98 12.31 -4.80 5.85
C LEU A 98 12.03 -5.43 4.48
N TRP A 99 11.20 -6.47 4.44
CA TRP A 99 10.77 -7.08 3.18
C TRP A 99 10.09 -6.07 2.26
N ALA A 100 9.22 -5.21 2.80
CA ALA A 100 8.59 -4.15 2.03
C ALA A 100 9.63 -3.23 1.36
N LYS A 101 10.66 -2.82 2.11
CA LYS A 101 11.77 -2.03 1.55
C LYS A 101 12.54 -2.79 0.45
N GLU A 102 12.81 -4.08 0.63
CA GLU A 102 13.47 -4.92 -0.37
C GLU A 102 12.63 -5.06 -1.64
N GLN A 103 11.29 -5.09 -1.51
CA GLN A 103 10.36 -5.10 -2.64
C GLN A 103 10.12 -3.71 -3.26
N GLY A 104 10.75 -2.66 -2.74
CA GLY A 104 10.52 -1.28 -3.20
C GLY A 104 9.15 -0.70 -2.82
N ILE A 105 8.48 -1.32 -1.84
CA ILE A 105 7.22 -0.85 -1.27
C ILE A 105 7.55 0.27 -0.29
N VAL A 106 7.36 1.51 -0.75
CA VAL A 106 7.62 2.76 0.00
C VAL A 106 6.29 3.51 0.21
N PRO A 107 6.11 4.22 1.33
CA PRO A 107 4.98 5.13 1.54
C PRO A 107 5.04 6.35 0.61
#